data_AF-A0A024QHP7-F1
#
_entry.id   AF-A0A024QHP7-F1
#
_cell.length_a   1.000
_cell.length_b   1.000
_cell.length_c   1.000
_cell.angle_alpha   90.00
_cell.angle_beta   90.00
_cell.angle_gamma   90.00
#
_symmetry.space_group_name_H-M   'P 1'
#
loop_
_entity.id
_entity.type
_entity.pdbx_description
1 polymer ?
#
loop_
_entity_poly.entity_id
_entity_poly.type
_entity_poly.pdbx_seq_one_letter_code
_entity_poly.pdbx_strand_id
1 'polypeptide(L)'
;MDNVQDLACYFVVNITNKTLQHGKRIESACTAIEKLLVKGWTVDLIKLELDAFKRSYPSVLNNIYHIEEIMNEKVPPHNLIEPDVFYYHNRLRETAPPSRLRFNKETREYECHTEAFFLEMKKLFTLEDLLAYWYESNKQNYNENTMKQDKGRFKHLLGFYDIDEILFMIDIAQEKRQEMKLRALTNAFHIEKYIDDARDAIKAKRNIHQMQGINHVIPRKVANGYEQY
;
A
#
# COMPACT_ATOMS: atom_id res chain seq x y z
N MET A 1 13.16 4.13 17.17
CA MET A 1 13.86 5.06 16.26
C MET A 1 12.76 5.52 15.34
N ASP A 2 12.08 6.59 15.71
CA ASP A 2 10.68 6.75 15.27
C ASP A 2 10.53 7.81 14.18
N ASN A 3 11.65 8.42 13.76
CA ASN A 3 11.69 9.54 12.84
C ASN A 3 12.66 9.30 11.67
N VAL A 4 12.29 9.78 10.49
CA VAL A 4 13.11 9.81 9.26
C VAL A 4 14.47 10.44 9.51
N GLN A 5 14.49 11.56 10.26
CA GLN A 5 15.72 12.27 10.61
C GLN A 5 16.69 11.38 11.40
N ASP A 6 16.18 10.61 12.37
CA ASP A 6 17.00 9.73 13.21
C ASP A 6 17.61 8.59 12.41
N LEU A 7 16.84 8.04 11.46
CA LEU A 7 17.32 6.98 10.57
C LEU A 7 18.34 7.50 9.56
N ALA A 8 18.14 8.69 9.01
CA ALA A 8 19.12 9.34 8.12
C ALA A 8 20.44 9.60 8.86
N CYS A 9 20.38 10.13 10.08
CA CYS A 9 21.54 10.28 10.96
C CYS A 9 22.21 8.93 11.24
N TYR A 10 21.43 7.89 11.55
CA TYR A 10 21.94 6.54 11.77
C TYR A 10 22.71 6.01 10.57
N PHE A 11 22.18 6.14 9.36
CA PHE A 11 22.85 5.70 8.13
C PHE A 11 24.18 6.44 7.91
N VAL A 12 24.18 7.77 8.00
CA VAL A 12 25.38 8.57 7.73
C VAL A 12 26.46 8.29 8.78
N VAL A 13 26.11 8.28 10.06
CA VAL A 13 27.07 8.16 11.16
C VAL A 13 27.50 6.71 11.40
N ASN A 14 26.55 5.77 11.48
CA ASN A 14 26.84 4.41 11.96
C ASN A 14 27.06 3.39 10.85
N ILE A 15 26.68 3.70 9.60
CA ILE A 15 26.84 2.78 8.46
C ILE A 15 27.99 3.26 7.58
N THR A 16 27.90 4.47 7.03
CA THR A 16 28.94 4.97 6.10
C THR A 16 30.20 5.47 6.82
N ASN A 17 30.09 5.84 8.10
CA ASN A 17 31.19 6.33 8.95
C ASN A 17 32.00 7.50 8.32
N LYS A 18 31.34 8.34 7.51
CA LYS A 18 31.97 9.44 6.77
C LYS A 18 31.83 10.74 7.56
N THR A 19 32.94 11.42 7.81
CA THR A 19 33.03 12.63 8.66
C THR A 19 32.84 13.96 7.92
N LEU A 20 32.74 13.95 6.60
CA LEU A 20 32.62 15.16 5.76
C LEU A 20 31.20 15.34 5.20
N GLN A 21 30.69 16.58 5.24
CA GLN A 21 29.39 17.01 4.70
C GLN A 21 28.16 16.30 5.30
N HIS A 22 28.16 16.06 6.62
CA HIS A 22 27.04 15.41 7.32
C HIS A 22 25.66 16.00 6.99
N GLY A 23 25.52 17.34 6.98
CA GLY A 23 24.22 18.00 6.73
C GLY A 23 23.59 17.63 5.38
N LYS A 24 24.33 17.85 4.28
CA LYS A 24 23.84 17.53 2.92
C LYS A 24 23.56 16.04 2.72
N ARG A 25 24.34 15.18 3.38
CA ARG A 25 24.16 13.73 3.31
C ARG A 25 22.94 13.25 4.10
N ILE A 26 22.69 13.85 5.26
CA ILE A 26 21.48 13.59 6.04
C ILE A 26 20.25 14.06 5.24
N GLU A 27 20.28 15.24 4.63
CA GLU A 27 19.18 15.72 3.77
C GLU A 27 18.91 14.79 2.57
N SER A 28 19.97 14.33 1.90
CA SER A 28 19.85 13.34 0.82
C SER A 28 19.25 12.04 1.33
N ALA A 29 19.69 11.55 2.49
CA ALA A 29 19.18 10.33 3.10
C ALA A 29 17.72 10.48 3.56
N CYS A 30 17.31 11.65 4.08
CA CYS A 30 15.91 11.94 4.40
C CYS A 30 15.05 11.84 3.15
N THR A 31 15.46 12.49 2.06
CA THR A 31 14.74 12.43 0.77
C THR A 31 14.61 10.98 0.26
N ALA A 32 15.66 10.18 0.41
CA ALA A 32 15.66 8.77 0.03
C ALA A 32 14.69 7.94 0.89
N ILE A 33 14.72 8.14 2.21
CA ILE A 33 13.84 7.46 3.16
C ILE A 33 12.39 7.84 2.89
N GLU A 34 12.07 9.11 2.66
CA GLU A 34 10.71 9.54 2.31
C GLU A 34 10.19 8.85 1.05
N LYS A 35 11.02 8.70 0.01
CA LYS A 35 10.66 7.92 -1.18
C LYS A 35 10.40 6.45 -0.84
N LEU A 36 11.16 5.85 0.07
CA LEU A 36 10.94 4.47 0.52
C LEU A 36 9.64 4.36 1.34
N LEU A 37 9.33 5.34 2.19
CA LEU A 37 8.07 5.40 2.93
C LEU A 37 6.87 5.46 1.97
N VAL A 38 6.96 6.24 0.89
CA VAL A 38 5.95 6.28 -0.18
C VAL A 38 5.83 4.94 -0.92
N LYS A 39 6.91 4.15 -1.00
CA LYS A 39 6.88 2.78 -1.53
C LYS A 39 6.32 1.76 -0.52
N GLY A 40 5.94 2.18 0.69
CA GLY A 40 5.37 1.31 1.74
C GLY A 40 6.40 0.80 2.76
N TRP A 41 7.66 1.21 2.70
CA TRP A 41 8.59 0.86 3.76
C TRP A 41 8.22 1.57 5.08
N THR A 42 8.51 0.94 6.21
CA THR A 42 8.49 1.62 7.52
C THR A 42 9.92 1.95 7.95
N VAL A 43 10.09 2.95 8.80
CA VAL A 43 11.41 3.35 9.33
C VAL A 43 12.13 2.15 9.97
N ASP A 44 11.40 1.33 10.74
CA ASP A 44 11.95 0.14 11.37
C ASP A 44 12.40 -0.93 10.37
N LEU A 45 11.64 -1.16 9.30
CA LEU A 45 12.00 -2.12 8.26
C LEU A 45 13.21 -1.65 7.46
N ILE A 46 13.28 -0.37 7.11
CA ILE A 46 14.45 0.21 6.44
C ILE A 46 15.68 0.03 7.33
N LYS A 47 15.57 0.34 8.63
CA LYS A 47 16.66 0.14 9.59
C LYS A 47 17.11 -1.32 9.65
N LEU A 48 16.16 -2.26 9.71
CA LEU A 48 16.46 -3.69 9.78
C LEU A 48 17.24 -4.14 8.54
N GLU A 49 16.85 -3.67 7.35
CA GLU A 49 17.57 -3.97 6.10
C GLU A 49 18.96 -3.33 6.03
N LEU A 50 19.09 -2.10 6.52
CA LEU A 50 20.37 -1.42 6.64
C LEU A 50 21.32 -2.15 7.61
N ASP A 51 20.79 -2.64 8.74
CA ASP A 51 21.53 -3.43 9.72
C ASP A 51 21.94 -4.80 9.15
N ALA A 52 21.05 -5.46 8.42
CA ALA A 52 21.33 -6.72 7.73
C ALA A 52 22.44 -6.53 6.67
N PHE A 53 22.38 -5.44 5.91
CA PHE A 53 23.40 -5.09 4.94
C PHE A 53 24.76 -4.85 5.61
N LYS A 54 24.79 -4.06 6.69
CA LYS A 54 26.00 -3.79 7.49
C LYS A 54 26.68 -5.06 7.98
N ARG A 55 25.90 -6.05 8.42
CA ARG A 55 26.44 -7.35 8.88
C ARG A 55 26.96 -8.20 7.72
N SER A 56 26.28 -8.16 6.58
CA SER A 56 26.58 -9.03 5.43
C SER A 56 27.75 -8.52 4.58
N TYR A 57 27.91 -7.20 4.47
CA TYR A 57 28.89 -6.56 3.58
C TYR A 57 29.73 -5.47 4.27
N PRO A 58 30.45 -5.80 5.37
CA PRO A 58 31.17 -4.79 6.15
C PRO A 58 32.27 -4.05 5.36
N SER A 59 32.87 -4.69 4.36
CA SER A 59 33.94 -4.10 3.54
C SER A 59 33.46 -3.04 2.54
N VAL A 60 32.18 -3.07 2.17
CA VAL A 60 31.61 -2.20 1.11
C VAL A 60 31.04 -0.90 1.70
N LEU A 61 30.78 -0.85 3.01
CA LEU A 61 30.11 0.27 3.68
C LEU A 61 30.80 1.62 3.48
N ASN A 62 32.13 1.63 3.41
CA ASN A 62 32.92 2.84 3.22
C ASN A 62 32.78 3.43 1.81
N ASN A 63 32.29 2.65 0.85
CA ASN A 63 32.12 3.05 -0.55
C ASN A 63 30.67 3.40 -0.89
N ILE A 64 29.74 3.22 0.05
CA ILE A 64 28.32 3.56 -0.16
C ILE A 64 28.11 5.04 0.18
N TYR A 65 27.42 5.74 -0.71
CA TYR A 65 27.12 7.16 -0.57
C TYR A 65 25.64 7.42 -0.30
N HIS A 66 24.76 6.57 -0.85
CA HIS A 66 23.32 6.77 -0.85
C HIS A 66 22.56 5.53 -0.33
N ILE A 67 21.43 5.76 0.35
CA ILE A 67 20.56 4.67 0.85
C ILE A 67 20.01 3.85 -0.32
N GLU A 68 19.77 4.51 -1.45
CA GLU A 68 19.31 3.90 -2.68
C GLU A 68 20.22 2.77 -3.16
N GLU A 69 21.53 2.85 -2.96
CA GLU A 69 22.47 1.79 -3.35
C GLU A 69 22.20 0.45 -2.62
N ILE A 70 21.58 0.51 -1.44
CA ILE A 70 21.21 -0.68 -0.65
C ILE A 70 19.75 -1.09 -0.91
N MET A 71 18.87 -0.10 -1.10
CA MET A 71 17.42 -0.29 -1.03
C MET A 71 16.71 -0.29 -2.39
N ASN A 72 17.35 0.13 -3.49
CA ASN A 72 16.66 0.36 -4.76
C ASN A 72 15.99 -0.91 -5.34
N GLU A 73 16.61 -2.08 -5.13
CA GLU A 73 16.10 -3.38 -5.61
C GLU A 73 15.22 -4.10 -4.57
N LYS A 74 15.07 -3.56 -3.37
CA LYS A 74 14.32 -4.21 -2.29
C LYS A 74 12.84 -3.82 -2.32
N VAL A 75 11.99 -4.81 -2.07
CA VAL A 75 10.53 -4.67 -1.92
C VAL A 75 10.20 -4.73 -0.42
N PRO A 76 9.23 -3.92 0.08
CA PRO A 76 8.82 -4.01 1.47
C PRO A 76 8.43 -5.46 1.84
N PRO A 77 8.93 -5.99 2.96
CA PRO A 77 8.57 -7.33 3.39
C PRO A 77 7.07 -7.39 3.73
N HIS A 78 6.47 -8.57 3.50
CA HIS A 78 5.05 -8.85 3.78
C HIS A 78 4.04 -8.08 2.91
N ASN A 79 4.47 -7.53 1.76
CA ASN A 79 3.53 -7.03 0.77
C ASN A 79 2.73 -8.19 0.16
N LEU A 80 1.40 -8.08 0.19
CA LEU A 80 0.47 -9.02 -0.43
C LEU A 80 0.17 -8.65 -1.89
N ILE A 81 0.57 -7.45 -2.33
CA ILE A 81 0.49 -7.04 -3.73
C ILE A 81 1.76 -7.49 -4.45
N GLU A 82 1.56 -8.21 -5.54
CA GLU A 82 2.62 -8.59 -6.46
C GLU A 82 2.88 -7.46 -7.47
N PRO A 83 4.16 -7.23 -7.85
CA PRO A 83 4.49 -6.27 -8.90
C PRO A 83 3.87 -6.73 -10.23
N ASP A 84 3.44 -5.75 -11.03
CA ASP A 84 2.86 -5.94 -12.37
C ASP A 84 1.55 -6.75 -12.46
N VAL A 85 0.94 -7.10 -11.32
CA VAL A 85 -0.38 -7.73 -11.26
C VAL A 85 -1.48 -6.66 -11.19
N PHE A 86 -2.48 -6.80 -12.06
CA PHE A 86 -3.65 -5.93 -12.07
C PHE A 86 -4.79 -6.52 -11.24
N TYR A 87 -5.03 -5.93 -10.06
CA TYR A 87 -6.08 -6.34 -9.15
C TYR A 87 -7.42 -5.68 -9.48
N TYR A 88 -8.53 -6.40 -9.26
CA TYR A 88 -9.89 -5.91 -9.55
C TYR A 88 -10.59 -5.28 -8.36
N HIS A 89 -10.17 -5.60 -7.14
CA HIS A 89 -10.77 -5.08 -5.93
C HIS A 89 -10.41 -3.61 -5.70
N ASN A 90 -11.42 -2.78 -5.38
CA ASN A 90 -11.21 -1.32 -5.26
C ASN A 90 -10.25 -0.97 -4.12
N ARG A 91 -10.19 -1.81 -3.08
CA ARG A 91 -9.28 -1.61 -1.93
C ARG A 91 -7.80 -1.70 -2.30
N LEU A 92 -7.46 -2.36 -3.41
CA LEU A 92 -6.10 -2.56 -3.91
C LEU A 92 -5.69 -1.51 -4.94
N ARG A 93 -6.54 -0.51 -5.20
CA ARG A 93 -6.34 0.50 -6.24
C ARG A 93 -6.25 1.90 -5.66
N GLU A 94 -5.58 2.76 -6.40
CA GLU A 94 -5.63 4.21 -6.24
C GLU A 94 -6.28 4.82 -7.49
N THR A 95 -7.32 5.62 -7.29
CA THR A 95 -8.02 6.31 -8.37
C THR A 95 -8.15 7.79 -8.06
N ALA A 96 -8.33 8.61 -9.10
CA ALA A 96 -8.60 10.03 -8.94
C ALA A 96 -9.79 10.27 -7.99
N PRO A 97 -9.69 11.25 -7.08
CA PRO A 97 -10.80 11.60 -6.20
C PRO A 97 -11.98 12.12 -7.03
N PRO A 98 -13.22 12.00 -6.52
CA PRO A 98 -14.38 12.55 -7.19
C PRO A 98 -14.25 14.08 -7.32
N SER A 99 -14.77 14.65 -8.42
CA SER A 99 -14.80 16.09 -8.65
C SER A 99 -15.41 16.83 -7.46
N ARG A 100 -14.76 17.92 -7.05
CA ARG A 100 -15.22 18.73 -5.91
C ARG A 100 -15.57 20.13 -6.38
N LEU A 101 -16.76 20.58 -6.02
CA LEU A 101 -17.13 21.99 -6.12
C LEU A 101 -16.46 22.74 -4.98
N ARG A 102 -15.63 23.74 -5.29
CA ARG A 102 -15.14 24.70 -4.30
C ARG A 102 -15.70 26.06 -4.62
N PHE A 103 -16.17 26.74 -3.58
CA PHE A 103 -16.57 28.12 -3.71
C PHE A 103 -15.32 29.00 -3.74
N ASN A 104 -15.08 29.68 -4.86
CA ASN A 104 -14.02 30.66 -4.97
C ASN A 104 -14.53 32.00 -4.43
N LYS A 105 -13.86 32.51 -3.38
CA LYS A 105 -14.25 33.75 -2.69
C LYS A 105 -13.95 35.01 -3.49
N GLU A 106 -13.00 34.94 -4.43
CA GLU A 106 -12.59 36.08 -5.27
C GLU A 106 -13.56 36.28 -6.43
N THR A 107 -13.89 35.20 -7.13
CA THR A 107 -14.84 35.23 -8.26
C THR A 107 -16.31 35.15 -7.80
N ARG A 108 -16.56 34.77 -6.54
CA ARG A 108 -17.89 34.48 -5.96
C ARG A 108 -18.67 33.40 -6.72
N GLU A 109 -17.96 32.49 -7.37
CA GLU A 109 -18.52 31.39 -8.15
C GLU A 109 -18.11 30.02 -7.60
N TYR A 110 -18.87 28.98 -7.94
CA TYR A 110 -18.50 27.60 -7.65
C TYR A 110 -17.64 27.05 -8.79
N GLU A 111 -16.39 26.72 -8.47
CA GLU A 111 -15.46 26.12 -9.42
C GLU A 111 -15.43 24.59 -9.24
N CYS A 112 -15.57 23.87 -10.34
CA CYS A 112 -15.46 22.43 -10.36
C CYS A 112 -13.98 22.03 -10.47
N HIS A 113 -13.39 21.57 -9.38
CA HIS A 113 -12.04 21.00 -9.40
C HIS A 113 -12.15 19.51 -9.74
N THR A 114 -11.66 19.16 -10.93
CA THR A 114 -11.58 17.78 -11.39
C THR A 114 -10.12 17.43 -11.65
N GLU A 115 -9.63 16.37 -11.00
CA GLU A 115 -8.31 15.81 -11.30
C GLU A 115 -8.39 14.91 -12.55
N ALA A 116 -7.29 14.79 -13.28
CA ALA A 116 -7.23 13.86 -14.41
C ALA A 116 -7.42 12.43 -13.91
N PHE A 117 -8.26 11.65 -14.60
CA PHE A 117 -8.48 10.26 -14.25
C PHE A 117 -7.17 9.47 -14.27
N PHE A 118 -6.92 8.72 -13.21
CA PHE A 118 -5.85 7.75 -13.10
C PHE A 118 -6.37 6.50 -12.38
N LEU A 119 -5.71 5.37 -12.63
CA LEU A 119 -5.98 4.10 -12.00
C LEU A 119 -4.65 3.37 -11.83
N GLU A 120 -4.12 3.37 -10.62
CA GLU A 120 -2.87 2.70 -10.27
C GLU A 120 -3.14 1.60 -9.23
N MET A 121 -2.27 0.59 -9.19
CA MET A 121 -2.31 -0.38 -8.08
C MET A 121 -1.65 0.25 -6.86
N LYS A 122 -2.17 -0.06 -5.67
CA LYS A 122 -1.49 0.29 -4.43
C LYS A 122 -0.10 -0.32 -4.42
N LYS A 123 0.88 0.41 -3.90
CA LYS A 123 2.27 -0.08 -3.83
C LYS A 123 2.48 -1.08 -2.70
N LEU A 124 1.65 -0.99 -1.66
CA LEU A 124 1.69 -1.84 -0.49
C LEU A 124 0.27 -2.20 -0.04
N PHE A 125 0.06 -3.47 0.24
CA PHE A 125 -1.07 -3.95 1.02
C PHE A 125 -0.60 -5.09 1.91
N THR A 126 -0.71 -4.90 3.21
CA THR A 126 -0.20 -5.84 4.21
C THR A 126 -1.32 -6.71 4.77
N LEU A 127 -0.93 -7.71 5.56
CA LEU A 127 -1.88 -8.50 6.33
C LEU A 127 -2.65 -7.65 7.35
N GLU A 128 -2.00 -6.62 7.89
CA GLU A 128 -2.60 -5.63 8.78
C GLU A 128 -3.67 -4.80 8.04
N ASP A 129 -3.43 -4.42 6.78
CA ASP A 129 -4.43 -3.74 5.94
C ASP A 129 -5.63 -4.65 5.65
N LEU A 130 -5.38 -5.94 5.41
CA LEU A 130 -6.43 -6.95 5.21
C LEU A 130 -7.29 -7.13 6.48
N LEU A 131 -6.66 -7.23 7.65
CA LEU A 131 -7.35 -7.32 8.93
C LEU A 131 -8.17 -6.06 9.21
N ALA A 132 -7.59 -4.88 8.97
CA ALA A 132 -8.31 -3.62 9.13
C ALA A 132 -9.55 -3.57 8.23
N TYR A 133 -9.41 -4.00 6.97
CA TYR A 133 -10.53 -4.10 6.04
C TYR A 133 -11.62 -5.05 6.55
N TRP A 134 -11.23 -6.25 6.99
CA TRP A 134 -12.16 -7.23 7.57
C TRP A 134 -13.00 -6.66 8.72
N TYR A 135 -12.35 -5.98 9.66
CA TYR A 135 -13.04 -5.41 10.83
C TYR A 135 -13.92 -4.21 10.48
N GLU A 136 -13.48 -3.37 9.54
CA GLU A 136 -14.27 -2.26 8.99
C GLU A 136 -15.54 -2.79 8.32
N SER A 137 -15.40 -3.76 7.42
CA SER A 137 -16.52 -4.36 6.69
C SER A 137 -17.53 -5.05 7.61
N ASN A 138 -17.07 -5.66 8.71
CA ASN A 138 -17.95 -6.32 9.68
C ASN A 138 -18.44 -5.41 10.82
N LYS A 139 -18.00 -4.15 10.88
CA LYS A 139 -18.30 -3.19 11.97
C LYS A 139 -17.99 -3.78 13.35
N GLN A 140 -16.89 -4.51 13.47
CA GLN A 140 -16.50 -5.22 14.69
C GLN A 140 -15.39 -4.50 15.43
N ASN A 141 -15.56 -4.37 16.74
CA ASN A 141 -14.44 -4.09 17.63
C ASN A 141 -13.71 -5.41 17.89
N TYR A 142 -12.39 -5.38 17.80
CA TYR A 142 -11.53 -6.54 18.06
C TYR A 142 -10.60 -6.25 19.23
N ASN A 143 -10.21 -7.32 19.91
CA ASN A 143 -9.15 -7.29 20.92
C ASN A 143 -7.90 -8.01 20.36
N GLU A 144 -6.78 -7.91 21.07
CA GLU A 144 -5.51 -8.49 20.61
C GLU A 144 -5.59 -10.01 20.37
N ASN A 145 -6.38 -10.74 21.17
CA ASN A 145 -6.50 -12.19 21.02
C ASN A 145 -7.27 -12.56 19.75
N THR A 146 -8.40 -11.89 19.48
CA THR A 146 -9.15 -12.06 18.24
C THR A 146 -8.30 -11.69 17.03
N MET A 147 -7.55 -10.58 17.11
CA MET A 147 -6.64 -10.16 16.06
C MET A 147 -5.56 -11.19 15.75
N LYS A 148 -4.94 -11.79 16.77
CA LYS A 148 -3.94 -12.86 16.57
C LYS A 148 -4.54 -14.10 15.90
N GLN A 149 -5.76 -14.47 16.29
CA GLN A 149 -6.45 -15.60 15.68
C GLN A 149 -6.76 -15.32 14.20
N ASP A 150 -7.42 -14.21 13.90
CA ASP A 150 -7.77 -13.84 12.52
C ASP A 150 -6.53 -13.63 11.65
N LYS A 151 -5.42 -13.11 12.22
CA LYS A 151 -4.13 -13.05 11.53
C LYS A 151 -3.65 -14.42 11.07
N GLY A 152 -3.75 -15.43 11.93
CA GLY A 152 -3.42 -16.82 11.57
C GLY A 152 -4.34 -17.37 10.47
N ARG A 153 -5.63 -17.03 10.52
CA ARG A 153 -6.62 -17.47 9.52
C ARG A 153 -6.37 -16.85 8.16
N PHE A 154 -6.16 -15.54 8.08
CA PHE A 154 -5.86 -14.88 6.82
C PHE A 154 -4.54 -15.35 6.22
N LYS A 155 -3.52 -15.64 7.04
CA LYS A 155 -2.30 -16.30 6.55
C LYS A 155 -2.57 -17.66 5.91
N HIS A 156 -3.47 -18.46 6.49
CA HIS A 156 -3.88 -19.72 5.91
C HIS A 156 -4.61 -19.49 4.58
N LEU A 157 -5.59 -18.58 4.53
CA LEU A 157 -6.34 -18.25 3.32
C LEU A 157 -5.45 -17.75 2.18
N LEU A 158 -4.49 -16.88 2.48
CA LEU A 158 -3.50 -16.38 1.52
C LEU A 158 -2.57 -17.49 0.97
N GLY A 159 -2.55 -18.68 1.58
CA GLY A 159 -1.87 -19.84 1.03
C GLY A 159 -2.64 -20.55 -0.09
N PHE A 160 -3.94 -20.29 -0.24
CA PHE A 160 -4.82 -20.97 -1.19
C PHE A 160 -5.52 -20.04 -2.18
N TYR A 161 -5.69 -18.76 -1.82
CA TYR A 161 -6.45 -17.78 -2.57
C TYR A 161 -5.62 -16.53 -2.80
N ASP A 162 -5.86 -15.87 -3.93
CA ASP A 162 -5.27 -14.56 -4.18
C ASP A 162 -5.94 -13.48 -3.30
N ILE A 163 -5.27 -12.33 -3.15
CA ILE A 163 -5.78 -11.24 -2.32
C ILE A 163 -7.08 -10.64 -2.87
N ASP A 164 -7.30 -10.72 -4.19
CA ASP A 164 -8.50 -10.20 -4.85
C ASP A 164 -9.71 -11.07 -4.44
N GLU A 165 -9.61 -12.39 -4.60
CA GLU A 165 -10.56 -13.40 -4.16
C GLU A 165 -10.92 -13.21 -2.69
N ILE A 166 -9.93 -13.05 -1.81
CA ILE A 166 -10.19 -12.84 -0.38
C ILE A 166 -11.02 -11.58 -0.14
N LEU A 167 -10.65 -10.46 -0.75
CA LEU A 167 -11.36 -9.20 -0.55
C LEU A 167 -12.79 -9.26 -1.13
N PHE A 168 -12.98 -9.87 -2.30
CA PHE A 168 -14.31 -10.10 -2.87
C PHE A 168 -15.16 -11.05 -2.03
N MET A 169 -14.57 -12.09 -1.44
CA MET A 169 -15.27 -12.97 -0.49
C MET A 169 -15.77 -12.19 0.74
N ILE A 170 -14.99 -11.23 1.24
CA ILE A 170 -15.41 -10.36 2.35
C ILE A 170 -16.61 -9.49 1.93
N ASP A 171 -16.53 -8.85 0.77
CA ASP A 171 -17.59 -7.96 0.25
C ASP A 171 -18.91 -8.71 0.04
N ILE A 172 -18.85 -9.86 -0.63
CA ILE A 172 -20.04 -10.67 -0.92
C ILE A 172 -20.64 -11.25 0.35
N ALA A 173 -19.79 -11.71 1.28
CA ALA A 173 -20.27 -12.17 2.58
C ALA A 173 -21.02 -11.05 3.32
N GLN A 174 -20.55 -9.82 3.23
CA GLN A 174 -21.20 -8.66 3.85
C GLN A 174 -22.51 -8.29 3.14
N GLU A 175 -22.50 -8.22 1.82
CA GLU A 175 -23.68 -7.92 0.99
C GLU A 175 -24.81 -8.93 1.23
N LYS A 176 -24.55 -10.23 1.02
CA LYS A 176 -25.57 -11.28 1.18
C LYS A 176 -26.14 -11.32 2.60
N ARG A 177 -25.30 -11.11 3.62
CA ARG A 177 -25.76 -11.10 5.01
C ARG A 177 -26.59 -9.87 5.33
N GLN A 178 -26.25 -8.72 4.75
CA GLN A 178 -27.07 -7.52 4.90
C GLN A 178 -28.44 -7.71 4.23
N GLU A 179 -28.49 -8.25 3.02
CA GLU A 179 -29.73 -8.57 2.31
C GLU A 179 -30.62 -9.53 3.10
N MET A 180 -30.02 -10.59 3.65
CA MET A 180 -30.72 -11.60 4.46
C MET A 180 -30.94 -11.19 5.92
N LYS A 181 -30.53 -9.97 6.32
CA LYS A 181 -30.59 -9.45 7.71
C LYS A 181 -29.90 -10.38 8.73
N LEU A 182 -28.82 -11.02 8.34
CA LEU A 182 -27.98 -11.87 9.20
C LEU A 182 -26.93 -11.03 9.94
N ARG A 183 -26.49 -11.51 11.10
CA ARG A 183 -25.40 -10.89 11.87
C ARG A 183 -24.08 -10.92 11.08
N ALA A 184 -23.16 -9.99 11.32
CA ALA A 184 -21.81 -10.03 10.73
C ALA A 184 -21.08 -11.37 11.01
N LEU A 185 -20.11 -11.71 10.16
CA LEU A 185 -19.30 -12.90 10.37
C LEU A 185 -18.34 -12.68 11.54
N THR A 186 -18.28 -13.64 12.47
CA THR A 186 -17.36 -13.59 13.62
C THR A 186 -16.05 -14.34 13.36
N ASN A 187 -15.97 -15.08 12.25
CA ASN A 187 -14.83 -15.93 11.91
C ASN A 187 -14.50 -15.74 10.42
N ALA A 188 -13.26 -15.35 10.15
CA ALA A 188 -12.75 -15.14 8.79
C ALA A 188 -12.82 -16.41 7.91
N PHE A 189 -12.71 -17.63 8.46
CA PHE A 189 -12.84 -18.85 7.65
C PHE A 189 -14.21 -19.01 6.98
N HIS A 190 -15.25 -18.38 7.52
CA HIS A 190 -16.58 -18.48 6.93
C HIS A 190 -16.70 -17.72 5.60
N ILE A 191 -15.71 -16.89 5.23
CA ILE A 191 -15.70 -16.22 3.93
C ILE A 191 -15.44 -17.18 2.77
N GLU A 192 -14.76 -18.32 3.01
CA GLU A 192 -14.51 -19.34 1.97
C GLU A 192 -15.80 -19.85 1.32
N LYS A 193 -16.92 -19.81 2.04
CA LYS A 193 -18.24 -20.20 1.52
C LYS A 193 -18.72 -19.34 0.35
N TYR A 194 -18.09 -18.19 0.12
CA TYR A 194 -18.47 -17.23 -0.91
C TYR A 194 -17.46 -17.19 -2.06
N ILE A 195 -16.54 -18.16 -2.15
CA ILE A 195 -15.48 -18.16 -3.18
C ILE A 195 -16.04 -18.21 -4.61
N ASP A 196 -17.07 -19.01 -4.86
CA ASP A 196 -17.64 -19.14 -6.20
C ASP A 196 -18.30 -17.82 -6.63
N ASP A 197 -19.07 -17.21 -5.73
CA ASP A 197 -19.64 -15.88 -5.95
C ASP A 197 -18.54 -14.82 -6.17
N ALA A 198 -17.44 -14.89 -5.41
CA ALA A 198 -16.31 -13.97 -5.54
C ALA A 198 -15.66 -14.07 -6.90
N ARG A 199 -15.44 -15.29 -7.41
CA ARG A 199 -14.89 -15.52 -8.75
C ARG A 199 -15.82 -15.00 -9.84
N ASP A 200 -17.12 -15.21 -9.70
CA ASP A 200 -18.12 -14.68 -10.63
C ASP A 200 -18.13 -13.15 -10.61
N ALA A 201 -18.06 -12.51 -9.44
CA ALA A 201 -17.97 -11.06 -9.30
C ALA A 201 -16.68 -10.49 -9.91
N ILE A 202 -15.53 -11.13 -9.67
CA ILE A 202 -14.24 -10.76 -10.28
C ILE A 202 -14.34 -10.86 -11.81
N LYS A 203 -14.89 -11.95 -12.34
CA LYS A 203 -15.06 -12.16 -13.77
C LYS A 203 -15.98 -11.11 -14.39
N ALA A 204 -17.12 -10.81 -13.76
CA ALA A 204 -18.04 -9.78 -14.19
C ALA A 204 -17.35 -8.40 -14.21
N LYS A 205 -16.63 -8.05 -13.15
CA LYS A 205 -15.90 -6.79 -13.04
C LYS A 205 -14.79 -6.69 -14.08
N ARG A 206 -14.06 -7.77 -14.33
CA ARG A 206 -13.05 -7.84 -15.39
C ARG A 206 -13.65 -7.57 -16.76
N ASN A 207 -14.80 -8.16 -17.09
CA ASN A 207 -15.48 -7.93 -18.36
C ASN A 207 -15.89 -6.46 -18.52
N ILE A 208 -16.45 -5.85 -17.47
CA ILE A 208 -16.81 -4.43 -17.46
C ILE A 208 -15.57 -3.56 -17.70
N HIS A 209 -14.49 -3.81 -16.96
CA HIS A 209 -13.23 -3.09 -17.09
C HIS A 209 -12.63 -3.21 -18.49
N GLN A 210 -12.71 -4.40 -19.10
CA GLN A 210 -12.23 -4.64 -20.45
C GLN A 210 -13.07 -3.87 -21.49
N MET A 211 -14.40 -3.85 -21.36
CA MET A 211 -15.28 -3.07 -22.23
C MET A 211 -15.03 -1.56 -22.11
N GLN A 212 -14.71 -1.09 -20.92
CA GLN A 212 -14.41 0.32 -20.64
C GLN A 212 -12.95 0.70 -20.95
N GLY A 213 -12.09 -0.26 -21.31
CA GLY A 213 -10.66 -0.01 -21.56
C GLY A 213 -9.86 0.37 -20.31
N ILE A 214 -10.35 0.04 -19.10
CA ILE A 214 -9.70 0.33 -17.80
C ILE A 214 -9.20 -0.95 -17.12
N ASN A 215 -8.80 -1.93 -17.91
CA ASN A 215 -8.24 -3.22 -17.50
C ASN A 215 -6.70 -3.22 -17.44
N HIS A 216 -6.10 -2.03 -17.31
CA HIS A 216 -4.66 -1.82 -17.20
C HIS A 216 -4.38 -0.58 -16.34
N VAL A 217 -3.13 -0.43 -15.90
CA VAL A 217 -2.69 0.73 -15.11
C VAL A 217 -2.72 1.99 -15.97
N ILE A 218 -3.40 3.03 -15.48
CA ILE A 218 -3.46 4.35 -16.09
C ILE A 218 -2.70 5.31 -15.14
N PRO A 219 -1.47 5.70 -15.49
CA PRO A 219 -0.60 6.42 -14.57
C PRO A 219 -1.13 7.82 -14.29
N ARG A 220 -0.88 8.31 -13.08
CA ARG A 220 -1.19 9.69 -12.70
C ARG A 220 -0.37 10.65 -13.58
N LYS A 221 -1.05 11.56 -14.27
CA LYS A 221 -0.38 12.66 -14.96
C LYS A 221 0.30 13.55 -13.93
N VAL A 222 1.62 13.47 -13.85
CA VAL A 222 2.42 14.45 -13.12
C VAL A 222 2.32 15.75 -13.92
N ALA A 223 1.79 16.81 -13.33
CA ALA A 223 1.94 18.13 -13.90
C ALA A 223 3.44 18.44 -13.94
N ASN A 224 4.07 18.23 -15.10
CA ASN A 224 5.43 18.68 -15.32
C ASN A 224 5.41 20.21 -15.18
N GLY A 225 5.93 20.72 -14.07
CA GLY A 225 6.27 22.13 -13.88
C GLY A 225 7.47 22.52 -14.74
N TYR A 226 7.36 22.26 -16.04
CA TYR A 226 8.27 22.72 -17.07
C TYR A 226 7.43 23.25 -18.23
N GLU A 227 6.77 24.39 -17.99
CA GLU A 227 6.67 25.38 -19.06
C GLU A 227 8.10 25.88 -19.30
N GLN A 228 8.74 25.23 -20.27
CA GLN A 228 10.00 25.67 -20.83
C GLN A 228 9.71 26.77 -21.86
N TYR A 229 10.28 27.95 -21.56
CA TYR A 229 10.56 29.12 -22.41
C TYR A 229 9.40 30.03 -22.82
#